data_AF-A0A351GNQ4-F1
#
_entry.id   AF-A0A351GNQ4-F1
#
_cell.length_a   1.000
_cell.length_b   1.000
_cell.length_c   1.000
_cell.angle_alpha   90.00
_cell.angle_beta   90.00
_cell.angle_gamma   90.00
#
_symmetry.space_group_name_H-M   'P 1'
#
loop_
_entity.id
_entity.type
_entity.pdbx_description
1 polymer ?
#
loop_
_entity_poly.entity_id
_entity_poly.type
_entity_poly.pdbx_seq_one_letter_code
_entity_poly.pdbx_strand_id
1 'polypeptide(L)'
;MRHALPPHAYIPGQTPRHQETQFDEIISSIPSAINFETLQTLPAFQAALNFMQHGFHWEAHEILEAIWMKTAQNSIERLFTQCIIHLANANLKHVMKRETATQKIMTQANALSNEISLRAPNSVVHLEIQKLFLKYAL
;
A
#
# COMPACT_ATOMS: atom_id res chain seq x y z
N MET A 1 -12.86 1.37 13.27
CA MET A 1 -13.48 0.10 12.84
C MET A 1 -12.52 -0.60 11.89
N ARG A 2 -12.40 -1.94 11.93
CA ARG A 2 -11.67 -2.66 10.88
C ARG A 2 -12.66 -2.90 9.74
N HIS A 3 -12.34 -2.43 8.54
CA HIS A 3 -13.16 -2.70 7.36
C HIS A 3 -13.12 -4.20 7.03
N ALA A 4 -14.28 -4.77 6.71
CA ALA A 4 -14.39 -6.16 6.31
C ALA A 4 -13.61 -6.42 5.00
N LEU A 5 -13.17 -7.66 4.81
CA LEU A 5 -12.58 -8.07 3.53
C LEU A 5 -13.66 -8.03 2.43
N PRO A 6 -13.32 -7.63 1.20
CA PRO A 6 -14.19 -7.81 0.04
C PRO A 6 -14.52 -9.29 -0.19
N PRO A 7 -15.58 -9.60 -0.98
CA PRO A 7 -16.01 -10.99 -1.20
C PRO A 7 -14.94 -11.90 -1.81
N HIS A 8 -14.01 -11.31 -2.59
CA HIS A 8 -12.90 -12.00 -3.23
C HIS A 8 -11.74 -11.04 -3.48
N ALA A 9 -10.52 -11.56 -3.61
CA ALA A 9 -9.38 -10.78 -4.07
C ALA A 9 -9.42 -10.65 -5.59
N TYR A 10 -9.15 -9.46 -6.11
CA TYR A 10 -9.10 -9.21 -7.54
C TYR A 10 -7.75 -9.60 -8.12
N ILE A 11 -7.77 -10.64 -8.96
CA ILE A 11 -6.65 -11.12 -9.75
C ILE A 11 -7.02 -10.95 -11.23
N PRO A 12 -6.35 -10.04 -11.97
CA PRO A 12 -6.69 -9.77 -13.37
C PRO A 12 -6.65 -11.04 -14.24
N GLY A 13 -7.76 -11.28 -14.95
CA GLY A 13 -7.94 -12.45 -15.80
C GLY A 13 -8.35 -13.73 -15.08
N GLN A 14 -8.55 -13.70 -13.76
CA GLN A 14 -8.99 -14.86 -12.96
C GLN A 14 -10.27 -14.60 -12.19
N THR A 15 -10.41 -13.43 -11.56
CA THR A 15 -11.59 -13.06 -10.77
C THR A 15 -12.25 -11.81 -11.35
N PRO A 16 -13.58 -11.64 -11.21
CA PRO A 16 -14.26 -10.43 -11.65
C PRO A 16 -13.75 -9.20 -10.89
N ARG A 17 -13.73 -8.04 -11.56
CA ARG A 17 -13.43 -6.77 -10.89
C ARG A 17 -14.57 -6.40 -9.93
N HIS A 18 -14.22 -5.75 -8.82
CA HIS A 18 -15.20 -5.14 -7.93
C HIS A 18 -16.00 -4.04 -8.65
N GLN A 19 -17.15 -3.69 -8.08
CA GLN A 19 -17.87 -2.49 -8.51
C GLN A 19 -17.01 -1.24 -8.27
N GLU A 20 -17.18 -0.21 -9.08
CA GLU A 20 -16.36 1.01 -8.99
C GLU A 20 -16.43 1.66 -7.60
N THR A 21 -17.59 1.60 -6.95
CA THR A 21 -17.87 2.22 -5.66
C THR A 21 -17.49 1.36 -4.45
N GLN A 22 -16.85 0.20 -4.65
CA GLN A 22 -16.58 -0.80 -3.60
C GLN A 22 -15.83 -0.22 -2.39
N PHE A 23 -14.98 0.80 -2.61
CA PHE A 23 -14.15 1.40 -1.56
C PHE A 23 -14.51 2.85 -1.24
N ASP A 24 -15.62 3.37 -1.76
CA ASP A 24 -16.00 4.79 -1.59
C ASP A 24 -16.15 5.18 -0.12
N GLU A 25 -16.73 4.31 0.71
CA GLU A 25 -16.85 4.54 2.15
C GLU A 25 -15.47 4.68 2.82
N ILE A 26 -14.51 3.84 2.43
CA ILE A 26 -13.14 3.89 2.96
C ILE A 26 -12.45 5.17 2.48
N ILE A 27 -12.52 5.44 1.17
CA ILE A 27 -11.80 6.54 0.52
C ILE A 27 -12.35 7.91 0.94
N SER A 28 -13.67 8.04 1.10
CA SER A 28 -14.31 9.29 1.52
C SER A 28 -13.94 9.72 2.95
N SER A 29 -13.45 8.80 3.78
CA SER A 29 -12.96 9.10 5.13
C SER A 29 -11.53 9.68 5.17
N ILE A 30 -10.81 9.66 4.05
CA ILE A 30 -9.42 10.10 3.98
C ILE A 30 -9.36 11.64 4.03
N PRO A 31 -8.60 12.25 4.97
CA PRO A 31 -8.51 13.70 5.08
C PRO A 31 -7.78 14.32 3.87
N SER A 32 -7.99 15.62 3.66
CA SER A 32 -7.42 16.35 2.52
C SER A 32 -5.90 16.55 2.58
N ALA A 33 -5.31 16.44 3.77
CA ALA A 33 -3.87 16.50 3.99
C ALA A 33 -3.47 15.45 5.02
N ILE A 34 -2.37 14.76 4.75
CA ILE A 34 -1.89 13.64 5.56
C ILE A 34 -0.41 13.87 5.87
N ASN A 35 -0.08 13.82 7.15
CA ASN A 35 1.29 13.68 7.64
C ASN A 35 1.50 12.24 8.15
N PHE A 36 2.73 11.88 8.50
CA PHE A 36 3.05 10.49 8.80
C PHE A 36 2.34 9.96 10.05
N GLU A 37 2.26 10.78 11.09
CA GLU A 37 1.59 10.41 12.34
C GLU A 37 0.10 10.12 12.10
N THR A 38 -0.58 11.00 11.37
CA THR A 38 -2.00 10.80 11.02
C THR A 38 -2.17 9.59 10.09
N LEU A 39 -1.30 9.42 9.09
CA LEU A 39 -1.32 8.31 8.13
C LEU A 39 -1.43 6.96 8.84
N GLN A 40 -0.57 6.71 9.82
CA GLN A 40 -0.52 5.42 10.53
C GLN A 40 -1.82 5.09 11.27
N THR A 41 -2.57 6.11 11.68
CA THR A 41 -3.82 5.94 12.42
C THR A 41 -5.06 5.89 11.53
N LEU A 42 -4.93 6.17 10.22
CA LEU A 42 -6.07 6.20 9.31
C LEU A 42 -6.74 4.82 9.23
N PRO A 43 -8.08 4.75 9.39
CA PRO A 43 -8.83 3.52 9.15
C PRO A 43 -8.58 2.93 7.75
N ALA A 44 -8.45 3.79 6.73
CA ALA A 44 -8.10 3.40 5.37
C ALA A 44 -6.72 2.73 5.29
N PHE A 45 -5.71 3.29 5.97
CA PHE A 45 -4.37 2.70 5.98
C PHE A 45 -4.38 1.33 6.68
N GLN A 46 -5.06 1.23 7.82
CA GLN A 46 -5.23 -0.04 8.54
C GLN A 46 -6.00 -1.08 7.73
N ALA A 47 -7.00 -0.66 6.95
CA ALA A 47 -7.71 -1.53 6.02
C ALA A 47 -6.80 -2.06 4.91
N ALA A 48 -6.00 -1.20 4.29
CA ALA A 48 -5.05 -1.62 3.26
C ALA A 48 -4.03 -2.64 3.80
N LEU A 49 -3.48 -2.43 5.00
CA LEU A 49 -2.58 -3.41 5.63
C LEU A 49 -3.30 -4.73 5.94
N ASN A 50 -4.55 -4.68 6.40
CA ASN A 50 -5.37 -5.87 6.62
C ASN A 50 -5.63 -6.61 5.29
N PHE A 51 -5.86 -5.90 4.20
CA PHE A 51 -6.08 -6.48 2.88
C PHE A 51 -4.81 -7.18 2.37
N MET A 52 -3.65 -6.52 2.48
CA MET A 52 -2.37 -7.15 2.15
C MET A 52 -2.12 -8.43 2.95
N GLN A 53 -2.43 -8.43 4.25
CA GLN A 53 -2.26 -9.60 5.10
C GLN A 53 -3.09 -10.82 4.64
N HIS A 54 -4.20 -10.60 3.94
CA HIS A 54 -5.11 -11.65 3.48
C HIS A 54 -5.04 -11.91 1.97
N GLY A 55 -4.04 -11.37 1.26
CA GLY A 55 -3.86 -11.59 -0.18
C GLY A 55 -4.67 -10.67 -1.10
N PHE A 56 -5.38 -9.68 -0.55
CA PHE A 56 -6.18 -8.70 -1.28
C PHE A 56 -5.28 -7.53 -1.74
N HIS A 57 -4.26 -7.88 -2.51
CA HIS A 57 -3.17 -6.97 -2.84
C HIS A 57 -3.59 -5.85 -3.80
N TRP A 58 -4.52 -6.14 -4.71
CA TRP A 58 -5.04 -5.13 -5.62
C TRP A 58 -5.91 -4.11 -4.85
N GLU A 59 -6.74 -4.59 -3.94
CA GLU A 59 -7.62 -3.75 -3.13
C GLU A 59 -6.83 -2.86 -2.17
N ALA A 60 -5.77 -3.42 -1.57
CA ALA A 60 -4.84 -2.63 -0.79
C ALA A 60 -4.19 -1.53 -1.64
N HIS A 61 -3.79 -1.85 -2.88
CA HIS A 61 -3.22 -0.86 -3.80
C HIS A 61 -4.19 0.28 -4.08
N GLU A 62 -5.46 0.02 -4.42
CA GLU A 62 -6.44 1.08 -4.69
C GLU A 62 -6.62 2.04 -3.50
N ILE A 63 -6.72 1.49 -2.27
CA ILE A 63 -6.86 2.31 -1.06
C ILE A 63 -5.58 3.12 -0.81
N LEU A 64 -4.40 2.51 -0.97
CA LEU A 64 -3.13 3.20 -0.78
C LEU A 64 -2.89 4.28 -1.84
N GLU A 65 -3.34 4.10 -3.08
CA GLU A 65 -3.28 5.13 -4.13
C GLU A 65 -4.13 6.34 -3.74
N ALA A 66 -5.33 6.12 -3.19
CA ALA A 66 -6.17 7.21 -2.69
C ALA A 66 -5.50 7.99 -1.55
N ILE A 67 -4.83 7.29 -0.61
CA ILE A 67 -4.03 7.93 0.45
C ILE A 67 -2.86 8.72 -0.16
N TRP A 68 -2.12 8.12 -1.09
CA TRP A 68 -0.97 8.74 -1.76
C TRP A 68 -1.36 10.05 -2.46
N MET A 69 -2.53 10.09 -3.11
CA MET A 69 -3.04 11.31 -3.75
C MET A 69 -3.31 12.47 -2.77
N LYS A 70 -3.46 12.21 -1.47
CA LYS A 70 -3.65 13.24 -0.42
C LYS A 70 -2.38 13.62 0.32
N THR A 71 -1.26 12.96 0.04
CA THR A 71 0.05 13.32 0.60
C THR A 71 0.66 14.50 -0.16
N ALA A 72 1.38 15.37 0.53
CA ALA A 72 2.07 16.49 -0.11
C ALA A 72 3.16 15.99 -1.07
N GLN A 73 3.36 16.70 -2.18
CA GLN A 73 4.42 16.38 -3.14
C GLN A 73 5.79 16.41 -2.46
N ASN A 74 6.66 15.45 -2.80
CA ASN A 74 8.01 15.27 -2.25
C ASN A 74 8.09 15.02 -0.71
N SER A 75 6.96 14.81 -0.04
CA SER A 75 6.90 14.49 1.39
C SER A 75 7.36 13.06 1.70
N ILE A 76 7.72 12.80 2.96
CA ILE A 76 8.17 11.47 3.39
C ILE A 76 7.01 10.47 3.38
N GLU A 77 5.80 10.93 3.67
CA GLU A 77 4.54 10.19 3.65
C GLU A 77 4.20 9.71 2.24
N ARG A 78 4.46 10.55 1.24
CA ARG A 78 4.28 10.20 -0.17
C ARG A 78 5.20 9.06 -0.57
N LEU A 79 6.49 9.17 -0.23
CA LEU A 79 7.47 8.11 -0.49
C LEU A 79 7.11 6.82 0.25
N PHE A 80 6.74 6.93 1.53
CA PHE A 80 6.31 5.80 2.36
C PHE A 80 5.10 5.09 1.77
N THR A 81 4.04 5.81 1.44
CA THR A 81 2.83 5.23 0.84
C THR A 81 3.12 4.58 -0.50
N GLN A 82 3.90 5.25 -1.36
CA GLN A 82 4.29 4.72 -2.67
C GLN A 82 5.12 3.44 -2.56
N CYS A 83 5.98 3.34 -1.56
CA CYS A 83 6.76 2.14 -1.29
C CYS A 83 5.84 0.94 -0.99
N ILE A 84 4.80 1.14 -0.19
CA ILE A 84 3.82 0.10 0.17
C ILE A 84 2.92 -0.24 -1.04
N ILE A 85 2.57 0.74 -1.88
CA ILE A 85 1.89 0.49 -3.16
C ILE A 85 2.72 -0.47 -4.03
N HIS A 86 4.04 -0.25 -4.13
CA HIS A 86 4.91 -1.15 -4.86
C HIS A 86 5.00 -2.53 -4.22
N LEU A 87 5.05 -2.64 -2.89
CA LEU A 87 4.94 -3.93 -2.21
C LEU A 87 3.63 -4.65 -2.59
N ALA A 88 2.48 -4.00 -2.47
CA ALA A 88 1.19 -4.57 -2.83
C ALA A 88 1.13 -5.01 -4.30
N ASN A 89 1.64 -4.20 -5.23
CA ASN A 89 1.63 -4.56 -6.65
C ASN A 89 2.60 -5.71 -6.97
N ALA A 90 3.80 -5.72 -6.36
CA ALA A 90 4.73 -6.85 -6.48
C ALA A 90 4.09 -8.14 -5.95
N ASN A 91 3.37 -8.04 -4.84
CA ASN A 91 2.58 -9.11 -4.25
C ASN A 91 1.58 -9.70 -5.24
N LEU A 92 0.75 -8.83 -5.81
CA LEU A 92 -0.20 -9.21 -6.84
C LEU A 92 0.48 -9.87 -8.04
N LYS A 93 1.61 -9.33 -8.54
CA LYS A 93 2.28 -9.89 -9.72
C LYS A 93 2.81 -11.30 -9.49
N HIS A 94 3.24 -11.64 -8.30
CA HIS A 94 3.71 -12.99 -8.04
C HIS A 94 2.55 -13.97 -7.81
N VAL A 95 1.44 -13.55 -7.21
CA VAL A 95 0.18 -14.34 -7.23
C VAL A 95 -0.25 -14.62 -8.68
N MET A 96 -0.05 -13.64 -9.59
CA MET A 96 -0.29 -13.79 -11.02
C MET A 96 0.77 -14.61 -11.78
N LYS A 97 1.81 -15.13 -11.12
CA LYS A 97 2.96 -15.84 -11.73
C LYS A 97 3.65 -15.01 -12.83
N ARG A 98 3.96 -13.74 -12.49
CA ARG A 98 4.66 -12.79 -13.37
C ARG A 98 5.97 -12.35 -12.73
N GLU A 99 6.92 -13.27 -12.64
CA GLU A 99 8.14 -13.15 -11.84
C GLU A 99 9.03 -11.98 -12.27
N THR A 100 9.18 -11.75 -13.57
CA THR A 100 9.94 -10.58 -14.08
C THR A 100 9.30 -9.25 -13.63
N ALA A 101 7.97 -9.17 -13.62
CA ALA A 101 7.26 -7.98 -13.16
C ALA A 101 7.37 -7.82 -11.64
N THR A 102 7.27 -8.92 -10.89
CA THR A 102 7.49 -8.94 -9.43
C THR A 102 8.88 -8.40 -9.10
N GLN A 103 9.94 -8.94 -9.71
CA GLN A 103 11.31 -8.51 -9.45
C GLN A 103 11.51 -7.03 -9.76
N LYS A 104 11.01 -6.56 -10.92
CA LYS A 104 11.08 -5.15 -11.31
C LYS A 104 10.42 -4.24 -10.27
N ILE A 105 9.21 -4.58 -9.82
CA ILE A 105 8.46 -3.74 -8.86
C ILE A 105 9.11 -3.81 -7.47
N MET A 106 9.62 -4.98 -7.05
CA MET A 106 10.38 -5.09 -5.80
C MET A 106 11.64 -4.22 -5.81
N THR A 107 12.35 -4.12 -6.93
CA THR A 107 13.47 -3.16 -7.07
C THR A 107 13.02 -1.72 -6.86
N GLN A 108 11.84 -1.34 -7.37
CA GLN A 108 11.27 0.00 -7.15
C GLN A 108 10.90 0.23 -5.68
N ALA A 109 10.27 -0.76 -5.03
CA ALA A 109 9.96 -0.70 -3.60
C ALA A 109 11.24 -0.52 -2.76
N ASN A 110 12.27 -1.34 -3.03
CA ASN A 110 13.56 -1.26 -2.34
C ASN A 110 14.25 0.09 -2.53
N ALA A 111 14.21 0.66 -3.75
CA ALA A 111 14.77 1.99 -4.01
C ALA A 111 14.09 3.07 -3.16
N LEU A 112 12.77 3.04 -3.03
CA LEU A 112 12.03 3.97 -2.16
C LEU A 112 12.34 3.75 -0.67
N SER A 113 12.46 2.50 -0.22
CA SER A 113 12.85 2.18 1.15
C SER A 113 14.24 2.75 1.48
N ASN A 114 15.19 2.62 0.55
CA ASN A 114 16.52 3.22 0.66
C ASN A 114 16.44 4.76 0.70
N GLU A 115 15.61 5.37 -0.14
CA GLU A 115 15.41 6.83 -0.12
C GLU A 115 14.83 7.33 1.20
N ILE A 116 13.83 6.63 1.76
CA ILE A 116 13.26 6.93 3.08
C ILE A 116 14.36 6.86 4.16
N SER A 117 15.21 5.84 4.09
CA SER A 117 16.33 5.63 5.02
C SER A 117 17.34 6.79 4.97
N LEU A 118 17.59 7.34 3.78
CA LEU A 118 18.48 8.48 3.58
C LEU A 118 17.86 9.81 4.05
N ARG A 119 16.56 10.02 3.80
CA ARG A 119 15.87 11.28 4.13
C ARG A 119 15.49 11.38 5.61
N ALA A 120 15.18 10.26 6.24
CA ALA A 120 14.70 10.22 7.62
C ALA A 120 15.39 9.07 8.40
N PRO A 121 16.73 9.11 8.54
CA PRO A 121 17.47 8.06 9.24
C PRO A 121 17.03 7.97 10.71
N ASN A 122 16.95 6.74 11.24
CA ASN A 122 16.52 6.45 12.62
C ASN A 122 15.15 7.03 13.01
N SER A 123 14.32 7.39 12.02
CA SER A 123 12.96 7.86 12.26
C SER A 123 11.96 6.72 12.40
N VAL A 124 10.79 7.02 12.96
CA VAL A 124 9.66 6.08 13.00
C VAL A 124 9.26 5.64 11.59
N VAL A 125 9.36 6.52 10.58
CA VAL A 125 9.05 6.18 9.18
C VAL A 125 9.95 5.07 8.65
N HIS A 126 11.26 5.22 8.90
CA HIS A 126 12.26 4.24 8.49
C HIS A 126 12.05 2.89 9.19
N LEU A 127 11.84 2.90 10.50
CA LEU A 127 11.56 1.67 11.26
C LEU A 127 10.27 1.00 10.80
N GLU A 128 9.24 1.78 10.50
CA GLU A 128 7.96 1.24 10.07
C GLU A 128 8.05 0.62 8.67
N ILE A 129 8.74 1.26 7.72
CA ILE A 129 8.89 0.67 6.39
C ILE A 129 9.65 -0.65 6.46
N GLN A 130 10.70 -0.76 7.29
CA GLN A 130 11.42 -2.02 7.50
C GLN A 130 10.51 -3.12 8.03
N LYS A 131 9.65 -2.83 9.03
CA LYS A 131 8.67 -3.81 9.53
C LYS A 131 7.70 -4.27 8.44
N LEU A 132 7.23 -3.34 7.60
CA LEU A 132 6.30 -3.65 6.52
C LEU A 132 6.95 -4.55 5.45
N PHE A 133 8.22 -4.32 5.12
CA PHE A 133 8.97 -5.25 4.26
C PHE A 133 9.08 -6.64 4.88
N LEU A 134 9.47 -6.73 6.16
CA LEU A 134 9.58 -8.02 6.85
C LEU A 134 8.26 -8.80 6.88
N LYS A 135 7.12 -8.08 6.92
CA LYS A 135 5.80 -8.69 7.03
C LYS A 135 5.15 -9.01 5.67
N TYR A 136 5.32 -8.15 4.68
CA TYR A 136 4.53 -8.15 3.45
C TYR A 136 5.33 -8.25 2.17
N ALA A 137 6.66 -8.23 2.20
CA ALA A 137 7.39 -8.67 1.03
C ALA A 137 7.12 -10.18 0.86
N LEU A 138 6.52 -10.55 -0.27
CA LEU A 138 6.32 -11.95 -0.64
C LEU A 138 7.61 -12.76 -0.56
#